data_AF-A0A7U9RCP0-F1
#
_entry.id   AF-A0A7U9RCP0-F1
#
_cell.length_a   1.000
_cell.length_b   1.000
_cell.length_c   1.000
_cell.angle_alpha   90.00
_cell.angle_beta   90.00
_cell.angle_gamma   90.00
#
_symmetry.space_group_name_H-M   'P 1'
#
loop_
_entity.id
_entity.type
_entity.pdbx_description
1 polymer ?
#
loop_
_entity_poly.entity_id
_entity_poly.type
_entity_poly.pdbx_seq_one_letter_code
_entity_poly.pdbx_strand_id
1 'polypeptide(L)'
;MNRLRNEINQWLASMQKGKAGCYLMCEHAYHDNLLDAISFAYDLEYMLGNDISELDKDIRKEILDSYQTGDDGFYYETDAREVFKNSSIDRVMEMHGNYLTFQVMGAYKAIERFPKRKISFYDQYLSDIERYLESNCPWNLSPWGAGGMVDNLGTILKCNIDMGFKEYEKIIDEIIEWLDKNQDDESGLWRNKDNRQGINGLVNGGYHLMRGTYFLYNRSFHKPEKIIDTIIEDIQTNEIFHDNRAHGCNDLDHFYLLQKCHELVPAYRKEKITAIAKHRKDVILSLLRCRDGGFSFWSDSSVKVHNYFDVAPGIKESDMQGTVFYLQTLMSINKILDIENGGLRESFTHG
;
A
#
# COMPACT_ATOMS: atom_id res chain seq x y z
N MET A 1 -19.18 -0.70 -11.97
CA MET A 1 -17.84 -1.33 -11.85
C MET A 1 -17.42 -2.09 -13.10
N ASN A 2 -18.25 -2.95 -13.72
CA ASN A 2 -17.84 -3.76 -14.89
C ASN A 2 -17.24 -2.97 -16.06
N ARG A 3 -17.83 -1.82 -16.43
CA ARG A 3 -17.27 -0.94 -17.48
C ARG A 3 -15.86 -0.44 -17.11
N LEU A 4 -15.68 0.03 -15.88
CA LEU A 4 -14.39 0.50 -15.38
C LEU A 4 -13.35 -0.62 -15.41
N ARG A 5 -13.71 -1.82 -14.92
CA ARG A 5 -12.86 -3.02 -14.98
C ARG A 5 -12.38 -3.31 -16.41
N ASN A 6 -13.27 -3.23 -17.41
CA ASN A 6 -12.89 -3.47 -18.81
C ASN A 6 -11.96 -2.38 -19.37
N GLU A 7 -12.19 -1.11 -19.05
CA GLU A 7 -11.34 0.01 -19.48
C GLU A 7 -9.94 -0.11 -18.86
N ILE A 8 -9.84 -0.44 -17.57
CA ILE A 8 -8.55 -0.66 -16.90
C ILE A 8 -7.84 -1.89 -17.50
N ASN A 9 -8.54 -2.99 -17.79
CA ASN A 9 -7.95 -4.15 -18.45
C ASN A 9 -7.33 -3.81 -19.82
N GLN A 10 -8.01 -2.96 -20.61
CA GLN A 10 -7.48 -2.50 -21.91
C GLN A 10 -6.24 -1.62 -21.73
N TRP A 11 -6.27 -0.70 -20.76
CA TRP A 11 -5.14 0.14 -20.42
C TRP A 11 -3.93 -0.68 -19.94
N LEU A 12 -4.14 -1.60 -19.00
CA LEU A 12 -3.10 -2.46 -18.45
C LEU A 12 -2.42 -3.31 -19.53
N ALA A 13 -3.20 -3.85 -20.48
CA ALA A 13 -2.66 -4.57 -21.63
C ALA A 13 -1.75 -3.69 -22.50
N SER A 14 -2.02 -2.38 -22.63
CA SER A 14 -1.13 -1.47 -23.37
C SER A 14 0.17 -1.13 -22.63
N MET A 15 0.20 -1.29 -21.30
CA MET A 15 1.39 -1.04 -20.47
C MET A 15 2.40 -2.18 -20.50
N GLN A 16 2.01 -3.37 -20.97
CA GLN A 16 2.95 -4.47 -21.13
C GLN A 16 3.88 -4.20 -22.31
N LYS A 17 5.19 -4.03 -22.03
CA LYS A 17 6.22 -3.74 -23.05
C LYS A 17 7.45 -4.62 -22.84
N GLY A 18 8.19 -4.87 -23.91
CA GLY A 18 9.44 -5.63 -23.84
C GLY A 18 9.21 -7.11 -23.56
N LYS A 19 9.87 -7.64 -22.52
CA LYS A 19 9.78 -9.05 -22.13
C LYS A 19 8.39 -9.36 -21.57
N ALA A 20 7.88 -10.56 -21.84
CA ALA A 20 6.64 -11.05 -21.22
C ALA A 20 6.71 -10.92 -19.68
N GLY A 21 5.66 -10.38 -19.06
CA GLY A 21 5.62 -10.11 -17.63
C GLY A 21 6.24 -8.78 -17.17
N CYS A 22 6.78 -7.95 -18.07
CA CYS A 22 7.24 -6.59 -17.75
C CYS A 22 6.20 -5.53 -18.14
N TYR A 23 6.05 -4.51 -17.29
CA TYR A 23 5.06 -3.45 -17.45
C TYR A 23 5.68 -2.08 -17.16
N LEU A 24 5.22 -1.08 -17.89
CA LEU A 24 5.52 0.33 -17.61
C LEU A 24 4.70 0.83 -16.41
N MET A 25 5.23 1.81 -15.67
CA MET A 25 4.43 2.53 -14.67
C MET A 25 3.29 3.33 -15.33
N CYS A 26 3.58 3.96 -16.46
CA CYS A 26 2.66 4.73 -17.29
C CYS A 26 3.21 4.79 -18.73
N GLU A 27 2.42 5.28 -19.70
CA GLU A 27 2.82 5.30 -21.12
C GLU A 27 4.14 6.04 -21.36
N HIS A 28 4.41 7.11 -20.61
CA HIS A 28 5.61 7.93 -20.73
C HIS A 28 6.65 7.67 -19.63
N ALA A 29 6.63 6.49 -19.00
CA ALA A 29 7.62 6.12 -17.99
C ALA A 29 9.05 6.15 -18.56
N TYR A 30 10.02 6.52 -17.72
CA TYR A 30 11.45 6.56 -18.10
C TYR A 30 12.09 5.17 -18.22
N HIS A 31 11.46 4.17 -17.61
CA HIS A 31 11.99 2.83 -17.42
C HIS A 31 10.93 1.79 -17.80
N ASP A 32 11.33 0.73 -18.51
CA ASP A 32 10.45 -0.36 -18.97
C ASP A 32 10.51 -1.63 -18.12
N ASN A 33 11.27 -1.57 -17.02
CA ASN A 33 11.59 -2.71 -16.18
C ASN A 33 11.67 -2.37 -14.68
N LEU A 34 10.94 -1.34 -14.21
CA LEU A 34 10.86 -1.08 -12.76
C LEU A 34 10.13 -2.23 -12.08
N LEU A 35 10.77 -2.82 -11.08
CA LEU A 35 10.16 -3.85 -10.23
C LEU A 35 8.88 -3.33 -9.58
N ASP A 36 8.89 -2.07 -9.18
CA ASP A 36 7.73 -1.41 -8.62
C ASP A 36 6.52 -1.45 -9.58
N ALA A 37 6.70 -1.01 -10.84
CA ALA A 37 5.66 -1.06 -11.86
C ALA A 37 5.18 -2.50 -12.15
N ILE A 38 6.12 -3.44 -12.23
CA ILE A 38 5.85 -4.86 -12.47
C ILE A 38 5.00 -5.44 -11.33
N SER A 39 5.36 -5.15 -10.09
CA SER A 39 4.65 -5.65 -8.91
C SER A 39 3.23 -5.10 -8.80
N PHE A 40 3.03 -3.81 -9.08
CA PHE A 40 1.70 -3.22 -9.20
C PHE A 40 0.87 -3.87 -10.31
N ALA A 41 1.47 -4.13 -11.47
CA ALA A 41 0.75 -4.74 -12.58
C ALA A 41 0.22 -6.14 -12.23
N TYR A 42 1.02 -6.97 -11.54
CA TYR A 42 0.58 -8.31 -11.13
C TYR A 42 -0.57 -8.24 -10.13
N ASP A 43 -0.48 -7.34 -9.15
CA ASP A 43 -1.56 -7.13 -8.19
C ASP A 43 -2.81 -6.57 -8.88
N LEU A 44 -2.66 -5.62 -9.80
CA LEU A 44 -3.78 -5.04 -10.55
C LEU A 44 -4.49 -6.09 -11.42
N GLU A 45 -3.77 -6.98 -12.10
CA GLU A 45 -4.40 -8.08 -12.84
C GLU A 45 -5.21 -9.00 -11.93
N TYR A 46 -4.69 -9.28 -10.73
CA TYR A 46 -5.43 -10.03 -9.71
C TYR A 46 -6.67 -9.27 -9.24
N MET A 47 -6.57 -7.96 -8.95
CA MET A 47 -7.71 -7.11 -8.59
C MET A 47 -8.78 -7.10 -9.68
N LEU A 48 -8.36 -7.11 -10.94
CA LEU A 48 -9.24 -7.19 -12.10
C LEU A 48 -9.76 -8.60 -12.35
N GLY A 49 -9.45 -9.57 -11.50
CA GLY A 49 -9.94 -10.95 -11.59
C GLY A 49 -9.54 -11.65 -12.88
N ASN A 50 -8.35 -11.34 -13.41
CA ASN A 50 -7.80 -12.00 -14.57
C ASN A 50 -7.18 -13.33 -14.15
N ASP A 51 -7.38 -14.36 -14.96
CA ASP A 51 -6.71 -15.64 -14.78
C ASP A 51 -5.36 -15.63 -15.50
N ILE A 52 -4.33 -16.22 -14.89
CA ILE A 52 -2.99 -16.33 -15.44
C ILE A 52 -2.58 -17.80 -15.52
N SER A 53 -1.89 -18.18 -16.59
CA SER A 53 -1.46 -19.57 -16.80
C SER A 53 -0.33 -19.96 -15.83
N GLU A 54 -0.16 -21.25 -15.54
CA GLU A 54 0.97 -21.71 -14.71
C GLU A 54 2.34 -21.33 -15.31
N LEU A 55 2.45 -21.34 -16.64
CA LEU A 55 3.65 -20.88 -17.33
C LEU A 55 3.92 -19.39 -17.06
N ASP A 56 2.89 -18.54 -17.12
CA ASP A 56 3.03 -17.12 -16.83
C ASP A 56 3.40 -16.88 -15.36
N LYS A 57 2.80 -17.65 -14.42
CA LYS A 57 3.17 -17.59 -13.00
C LYS A 57 4.66 -17.88 -12.80
N ASP A 58 5.19 -18.88 -13.49
CA ASP A 58 6.61 -19.25 -13.40
C ASP A 58 7.53 -18.18 -14.03
N ILE A 59 7.17 -17.64 -15.21
CA ILE A 59 7.92 -16.53 -15.84
C ILE A 59 7.97 -15.31 -14.92
N ARG A 60 6.84 -14.94 -14.32
CA ARG A 60 6.73 -13.81 -13.41
C ARG A 60 7.54 -14.04 -12.14
N LYS A 61 7.53 -15.26 -11.60
CA LYS A 61 8.39 -15.62 -10.47
C LYS A 61 9.87 -15.43 -10.81
N GLU A 62 10.32 -15.88 -11.98
CA GLU A 62 11.72 -15.70 -12.40
C GLU A 62 12.10 -14.21 -12.51
N ILE A 63 11.17 -13.37 -12.98
CA ILE A 63 11.34 -11.92 -13.01
C ILE A 63 11.51 -11.40 -11.58
N LEU A 64 10.56 -11.64 -10.67
CA LEU A 64 10.64 -11.15 -9.28
C LEU A 64 11.93 -11.65 -8.59
N ASP A 65 12.25 -12.94 -8.70
CA ASP A 65 13.44 -13.54 -8.09
C ASP A 65 14.73 -12.87 -8.57
N SER A 66 14.76 -12.33 -9.80
CA SER A 66 15.95 -11.67 -10.35
C SER A 66 16.28 -10.32 -9.69
N TYR A 67 15.31 -9.69 -9.00
CA TYR A 67 15.51 -8.43 -8.27
C TYR A 67 15.84 -8.65 -6.78
N GLN A 68 15.76 -9.88 -6.27
CA GLN A 68 16.22 -10.22 -4.94
C GLN A 68 17.75 -10.33 -4.95
N THR A 69 18.45 -9.20 -4.85
CA THR A 69 19.91 -9.13 -5.07
C THR A 69 20.73 -8.93 -3.79
N GLY A 70 20.13 -8.50 -2.69
CA GLY A 70 20.81 -8.29 -1.41
C GLY A 70 21.05 -9.59 -0.62
N ASP A 71 22.01 -9.57 0.31
CA ASP A 71 22.24 -10.65 1.30
C ASP A 71 21.22 -10.60 2.45
N ASP A 72 20.57 -9.46 2.63
CA ASP A 72 19.44 -9.22 3.54
C ASP A 72 18.11 -9.82 3.03
N GLY A 73 18.12 -10.36 1.81
CA GLY A 73 16.96 -10.92 1.14
C GLY A 73 15.97 -9.87 0.64
N PHE A 74 16.31 -8.58 0.68
CA PHE A 74 15.49 -7.52 0.09
C PHE A 74 15.54 -7.53 -1.44
N TYR A 75 14.53 -6.87 -2.01
CA TYR A 75 14.38 -6.60 -3.42
C TYR A 75 14.76 -5.16 -3.72
N TYR A 76 15.46 -4.93 -4.82
CA TYR A 76 15.96 -3.61 -5.22
C TYR A 76 15.76 -3.40 -6.71
N GLU A 77 15.49 -2.17 -7.14
CA GLU A 77 15.66 -1.83 -8.56
C GLU A 77 17.11 -2.09 -9.00
N THR A 78 17.28 -2.49 -10.26
CA THR A 78 18.59 -2.93 -10.78
C THR A 78 19.69 -1.89 -10.61
N ASP A 79 19.34 -0.60 -10.75
CA ASP A 79 20.29 0.51 -10.71
C ASP A 79 20.27 1.29 -9.37
N ALA A 80 19.57 0.79 -8.35
CA ALA A 80 19.38 1.49 -7.06
C ALA A 80 20.69 1.92 -6.41
N ARG A 81 21.72 1.06 -6.47
CA ARG A 81 23.02 1.38 -5.89
C ARG A 81 23.70 2.56 -6.57
N GLU A 82 23.58 2.70 -7.90
CA GLU A 82 24.19 3.81 -8.61
C GLU A 82 23.36 5.08 -8.48
N VAL A 83 22.04 4.98 -8.58
CA VAL A 83 21.10 6.11 -8.37
C VAL A 83 21.29 6.72 -6.97
N PHE A 84 21.44 5.89 -5.94
CA PHE A 84 21.53 6.37 -4.55
C PHE A 84 22.94 6.59 -4.04
N LYS A 85 23.97 6.36 -4.85
CA LYS A 85 25.38 6.47 -4.46
C LYS A 85 25.75 7.79 -3.80
N ASN A 86 25.13 8.88 -4.25
CA ASN A 86 25.36 10.24 -3.76
C ASN A 86 24.11 10.84 -3.10
N SER A 87 23.14 10.02 -2.71
CA SER A 87 21.94 10.50 -2.03
C SER A 87 22.30 11.12 -0.67
N SER A 88 21.68 12.24 -0.34
CA SER A 88 21.78 12.86 0.99
C SER A 88 20.83 12.24 2.01
N ILE A 89 19.96 11.33 1.58
CA ILE A 89 18.99 10.65 2.45
C ILE A 89 19.70 9.49 3.14
N ASP A 90 19.83 9.58 4.45
CA ASP A 90 20.38 8.50 5.26
C ASP A 90 19.53 7.23 5.12
N ARG A 91 20.19 6.07 5.06
CA ARG A 91 19.56 4.74 4.89
C ARG A 91 18.65 4.59 3.67
N VAL A 92 18.76 5.45 2.64
CA VAL A 92 17.89 5.39 1.44
C VAL A 92 17.85 4.01 0.77
N MET A 93 18.99 3.30 0.72
CA MET A 93 19.04 1.94 0.18
C MET A 93 18.15 1.00 1.00
N GLU A 94 18.24 1.05 2.32
CA GLU A 94 17.42 0.23 3.20
C GLU A 94 15.94 0.56 3.03
N MET A 95 15.59 1.84 3.03
CA MET A 95 14.20 2.29 2.85
C MET A 95 13.62 1.83 1.52
N HIS A 96 14.41 1.97 0.44
CA HIS A 96 14.04 1.52 -0.89
C HIS A 96 13.81 0.01 -0.94
N GLY A 97 14.75 -0.76 -0.41
CA GLY A 97 14.66 -2.21 -0.39
C GLY A 97 13.51 -2.73 0.46
N ASN A 98 13.27 -2.08 1.60
CA ASN A 98 12.19 -2.43 2.53
C ASN A 98 10.81 -2.21 1.88
N TYR A 99 10.60 -1.05 1.24
CA TYR A 99 9.36 -0.76 0.49
C TYR A 99 9.13 -1.76 -0.66
N LEU A 100 10.13 -1.95 -1.53
CA LEU A 100 9.97 -2.87 -2.67
C LEU A 100 9.74 -4.30 -2.22
N THR A 101 10.43 -4.74 -1.17
CA THR A 101 10.22 -6.09 -0.63
C THR A 101 8.77 -6.26 -0.19
N PHE A 102 8.22 -5.31 0.56
CA PHE A 102 6.80 -5.29 0.92
C PHE A 102 5.90 -5.39 -0.32
N GLN A 103 6.13 -4.52 -1.32
CA GLN A 103 5.32 -4.44 -2.53
C GLN A 103 5.32 -5.78 -3.31
N VAL A 104 6.51 -6.37 -3.45
CA VAL A 104 6.73 -7.62 -4.16
C VAL A 104 6.06 -8.81 -3.46
N MET A 105 5.84 -8.77 -2.14
CA MET A 105 5.13 -9.85 -1.44
C MET A 105 3.68 -9.99 -1.92
N GLY A 106 3.00 -8.87 -2.21
CA GLY A 106 1.67 -8.90 -2.81
C GLY A 106 1.69 -9.44 -4.24
N ALA A 107 2.71 -9.09 -5.02
CA ALA A 107 2.91 -9.63 -6.36
C ALA A 107 3.14 -11.16 -6.36
N TYR A 108 3.92 -11.70 -5.41
CA TYR A 108 4.09 -13.14 -5.22
C TYR A 108 2.76 -13.85 -4.90
N LYS A 109 1.93 -13.25 -4.05
CA LYS A 109 0.59 -13.76 -3.76
C LYS A 109 -0.31 -13.76 -5.00
N ALA A 110 -0.30 -12.67 -5.77
CA ALA A 110 -1.08 -12.55 -7.01
C ALA A 110 -0.74 -13.65 -8.03
N ILE A 111 0.52 -14.11 -8.06
CA ILE A 111 0.97 -15.19 -8.93
C ILE A 111 1.02 -16.57 -8.26
N GLU A 112 0.58 -16.69 -7.00
CA GLU A 112 0.58 -17.93 -6.23
C GLU A 112 1.96 -18.61 -6.20
N ARG A 113 2.98 -17.83 -5.89
CA ARG A 113 4.37 -18.29 -5.75
C ARG A 113 5.01 -17.71 -4.48
N PHE A 114 6.16 -18.25 -4.12
CA PHE A 114 6.98 -17.75 -3.02
C PHE A 114 8.32 -17.23 -3.52
N PRO A 115 8.94 -16.27 -2.79
CA PRO A 115 10.34 -15.91 -2.94
C PRO A 115 11.25 -17.13 -2.95
N LYS A 116 12.33 -17.08 -3.74
CA LYS A 116 13.36 -18.13 -3.72
C LYS A 116 14.16 -18.15 -2.42
N ARG A 117 14.42 -16.98 -1.82
CA ARG A 117 15.23 -16.84 -0.61
C ARG A 117 14.44 -16.17 0.50
N LYS A 118 14.75 -16.58 1.73
CA LYS A 118 14.29 -15.93 2.96
C LYS A 118 14.62 -14.44 2.93
N ILE A 119 13.71 -13.61 3.44
CA ILE A 119 13.97 -12.20 3.71
C ILE A 119 14.50 -12.08 5.14
N SER A 120 15.81 -11.91 5.29
CA SER A 120 16.51 -12.04 6.58
C SER A 120 16.83 -10.71 7.26
N PHE A 121 16.54 -9.56 6.63
CA PHE A 121 16.87 -8.24 7.18
C PHE A 121 16.44 -8.06 8.66
N TYR A 122 15.23 -8.51 9.00
CA TYR A 122 14.69 -8.34 10.35
C TYR A 122 15.23 -9.34 11.39
N ASP A 123 16.03 -10.33 10.98
CA ASP A 123 16.61 -11.34 11.89
C ASP A 123 17.43 -10.69 13.00
N GLN A 124 18.08 -9.57 12.70
CA GLN A 124 18.87 -8.80 13.66
C GLN A 124 18.07 -8.15 14.79
N TYR A 125 16.74 -8.04 14.64
CA TYR A 125 15.85 -7.38 15.61
C TYR A 125 14.95 -8.37 16.37
N LEU A 126 14.87 -9.64 15.96
CA LEU A 126 13.91 -10.59 16.55
C LEU A 126 14.15 -10.87 18.03
N SER A 127 15.40 -10.75 18.50
CA SER A 127 15.71 -10.96 19.92
C SER A 127 15.19 -9.86 20.83
N ASP A 128 14.84 -8.69 20.28
CA ASP A 128 14.39 -7.51 21.02
C ASP A 128 13.46 -6.65 20.13
N ILE A 129 12.34 -7.24 19.70
CA ILE A 129 11.44 -6.60 18.75
C ILE A 129 10.74 -5.37 19.34
N GLU A 130 10.44 -5.40 20.65
CA GLU A 130 9.87 -4.24 21.35
C GLU A 130 10.80 -3.03 21.29
N ARG A 131 12.12 -3.24 21.45
CA ARG A 131 13.09 -2.14 21.31
C ARG A 131 13.15 -1.61 19.90
N TYR A 132 13.06 -2.47 18.88
CA TYR A 132 12.96 -2.03 17.49
C TYR A 132 11.72 -1.14 17.30
N LEU A 133 10.56 -1.59 17.78
CA LEU A 133 9.32 -0.80 17.73
C LEU A 133 9.47 0.53 18.47
N GLU A 134 9.98 0.56 19.70
CA GLU A 134 10.05 1.80 20.49
C GLU A 134 11.14 2.77 20.01
N SER A 135 12.32 2.26 19.62
CA SER A 135 13.52 3.09 19.38
C SER A 135 13.84 3.32 17.91
N ASN A 136 13.48 2.41 17.00
CA ASN A 136 13.83 2.52 15.58
C ASN A 136 12.69 3.09 14.75
N CYS A 137 11.43 2.83 15.12
CA CYS A 137 10.28 3.41 14.45
C CYS A 137 10.13 4.91 14.84
N PRO A 138 10.07 5.84 13.88
CA PRO A 138 10.12 7.28 14.14
C PRO A 138 8.78 7.86 14.61
N TRP A 139 8.07 7.22 15.54
CA TRP A 139 6.68 7.53 15.92
C TRP A 139 6.34 9.02 16.11
N ASN A 140 7.20 9.78 16.80
CA ASN A 140 6.96 11.20 17.07
C ASN A 140 7.37 12.12 15.90
N LEU A 141 8.36 11.71 15.11
CA LEU A 141 8.89 12.49 13.98
C LEU A 141 8.12 12.23 12.69
N SER A 142 7.66 10.99 12.49
CA SER A 142 6.97 10.50 11.31
C SER A 142 6.12 9.30 11.71
N PRO A 143 4.89 9.49 12.25
CA PRO A 143 3.98 8.38 12.49
C PRO A 143 3.65 7.60 11.21
N TRP A 144 3.62 8.27 10.05
CA TRP A 144 3.48 7.59 8.76
C TRP A 144 4.66 6.65 8.52
N GLY A 145 5.89 7.13 8.69
CA GLY A 145 7.09 6.30 8.54
C GLY A 145 7.14 5.15 9.54
N ALA A 146 6.75 5.38 10.79
CA ALA A 146 6.67 4.33 11.80
C ALA A 146 5.65 3.25 11.41
N GLY A 147 4.45 3.66 10.99
CA GLY A 147 3.43 2.75 10.50
C GLY A 147 3.90 1.92 9.31
N GLY A 148 4.52 2.57 8.31
CA GLY A 148 5.11 1.89 7.15
C GLY A 148 6.22 0.89 7.52
N MET A 149 7.06 1.20 8.52
CA MET A 149 8.07 0.26 9.01
C MET A 149 7.44 -0.97 9.68
N VAL A 150 6.39 -0.80 10.48
CA VAL A 150 5.68 -1.92 11.12
C VAL A 150 4.94 -2.77 10.08
N ASP A 151 4.35 -2.12 9.09
CA ASP A 151 3.66 -2.75 7.98
C ASP A 151 4.57 -3.65 7.14
N ASN A 152 5.72 -3.10 6.74
CA ASN A 152 6.72 -3.87 5.99
C ASN A 152 7.24 -5.04 6.83
N LEU A 153 7.57 -4.81 8.10
CA LEU A 153 7.96 -5.85 9.04
C LEU A 153 6.91 -6.96 9.09
N GLY A 154 5.66 -6.63 9.42
CA GLY A 154 4.57 -7.61 9.54
C GLY A 154 4.32 -8.39 8.25
N THR A 155 4.36 -7.72 7.10
CA THR A 155 4.18 -8.36 5.78
C THR A 155 5.33 -9.29 5.43
N ILE A 156 6.57 -8.88 5.70
CA ILE A 156 7.77 -9.70 5.46
C ILE A 156 7.78 -10.92 6.38
N LEU A 157 7.44 -10.75 7.67
CA LEU A 157 7.28 -11.87 8.59
C LEU A 157 6.24 -12.86 8.07
N LYS A 158 5.10 -12.37 7.56
CA LYS A 158 4.04 -13.23 7.02
C LYS A 158 4.54 -14.08 5.87
N CYS A 159 5.28 -13.47 4.94
CA CYS A 159 5.87 -14.19 3.83
C CYS A 159 6.82 -15.29 4.31
N ASN A 160 7.74 -14.97 5.22
CA ASN A 160 8.65 -15.95 5.78
C ASN A 160 7.91 -17.09 6.52
N ILE A 161 6.85 -16.79 7.27
CA ILE A 161 6.00 -17.81 7.92
C ILE A 161 5.36 -18.74 6.89
N ASP A 162 4.88 -18.19 5.77
CA ASP A 162 4.27 -18.95 4.67
C ASP A 162 5.29 -19.81 3.91
N MET A 163 6.56 -19.36 3.87
CA MET A 163 7.70 -20.15 3.38
C MET A 163 8.17 -21.23 4.36
N GLY A 164 7.60 -21.29 5.57
CA GLY A 164 7.88 -22.33 6.57
C GLY A 164 8.82 -21.92 7.71
N PHE A 165 9.25 -20.66 7.79
CA PHE A 165 10.04 -20.13 8.90
C PHE A 165 9.12 -19.80 10.10
N LYS A 166 8.79 -20.82 10.89
CA LYS A 166 7.79 -20.73 11.96
C LYS A 166 8.23 -19.94 13.18
N GLU A 167 9.52 -19.66 13.34
CA GLU A 167 10.06 -18.84 14.42
C GLU A 167 9.47 -17.43 14.48
N TYR A 168 8.98 -16.90 13.36
CA TYR A 168 8.39 -15.57 13.27
C TYR A 168 6.94 -15.47 13.78
N GLU A 169 6.24 -16.61 13.96
CA GLU A 169 4.86 -16.59 14.46
C GLU A 169 4.80 -15.99 15.88
N LYS A 170 5.80 -16.29 16.72
CA LYS A 170 5.91 -15.67 18.05
C LYS A 170 6.20 -14.16 17.98
N ILE A 171 6.98 -13.74 16.98
CA ILE A 171 7.39 -12.33 16.83
C ILE A 171 6.19 -11.46 16.44
N ILE A 172 5.29 -11.94 15.57
CA ILE A 172 4.08 -11.18 15.25
C ILE A 172 3.15 -11.03 16.47
N ASP A 173 3.08 -12.05 17.34
CA ASP A 173 2.33 -11.94 18.60
C ASP A 173 2.92 -10.84 19.50
N GLU A 174 4.24 -10.81 19.68
CA GLU A 174 4.94 -9.77 20.46
C GLU A 174 4.74 -8.36 19.87
N ILE A 175 4.76 -8.23 18.53
CA ILE A 175 4.46 -6.96 17.86
C ILE A 175 3.04 -6.50 18.18
N ILE A 176 2.04 -7.37 18.04
CA ILE A 176 0.63 -7.01 18.28
C ILE A 176 0.39 -6.67 19.75
N GLU A 177 0.98 -7.42 20.69
CA GLU A 177 0.89 -7.13 22.13
C GLU A 177 1.47 -5.74 22.45
N TRP A 178 2.61 -5.40 21.85
CA TRP A 178 3.20 -4.07 21.99
C TRP A 178 2.28 -3.00 21.40
N LEU A 179 1.71 -3.23 20.22
CA LEU A 179 0.80 -2.31 19.56
C LEU A 179 -0.47 -2.06 20.39
N ASP A 180 -1.09 -3.10 20.92
CA ASP A 180 -2.30 -2.99 21.75
C ASP A 180 -2.02 -2.15 23.02
N LYS A 181 -0.85 -2.34 23.63
CA LYS A 181 -0.41 -1.58 24.81
C LYS A 181 -0.10 -0.11 24.52
N ASN A 182 0.30 0.21 23.28
CA ASN A 182 0.77 1.54 22.89
C ASN A 182 -0.23 2.34 22.03
N GLN A 183 -1.44 1.81 21.83
CA GLN A 183 -2.50 2.52 21.11
C GLN A 183 -3.03 3.70 21.96
N ASP A 184 -3.02 4.89 21.38
CA ASP A 184 -3.46 6.13 22.00
C ASP A 184 -4.99 6.16 22.22
N ASP A 185 -5.44 6.66 23.37
CA ASP A 185 -6.87 6.68 23.75
C ASP A 185 -7.66 7.81 23.07
N GLU A 186 -6.98 8.89 22.70
CA GLU A 186 -7.65 10.06 22.12
C GLU A 186 -7.89 9.89 20.62
N SER A 187 -6.85 9.52 19.88
CA SER A 187 -6.89 9.32 18.44
C SER A 187 -7.37 7.92 18.03
N GLY A 188 -7.19 6.92 18.90
CA GLY A 188 -7.34 5.51 18.54
C GLY A 188 -6.21 4.96 17.66
N LEU A 189 -5.13 5.73 17.42
CA LEU A 189 -3.99 5.36 16.57
C LEU A 189 -2.70 5.25 17.41
N TRP A 190 -1.54 5.06 16.79
CA TRP A 190 -0.27 4.82 17.51
C TRP A 190 0.57 6.08 17.66
N ARG A 191 0.05 7.04 18.42
CA ARG A 191 0.65 8.26 19.02
C ARG A 191 -0.43 9.35 19.08
N ASN A 192 -0.19 10.38 19.87
CA ASN A 192 -1.09 11.52 19.98
C ASN A 192 -0.97 12.47 18.77
N LYS A 193 -1.90 13.43 18.71
CA LYS A 193 -1.98 14.44 17.66
C LYS A 193 -0.81 15.44 17.69
N ASP A 194 -0.07 15.52 18.78
CA ASP A 194 1.10 16.40 18.97
C ASP A 194 2.39 15.82 18.34
N ASN A 195 2.26 15.21 17.17
CA ASN A 195 3.38 14.70 16.38
C ASN A 195 3.71 15.65 15.21
N ARG A 196 4.86 15.46 14.56
CA ARG A 196 5.32 16.38 13.50
C ARG A 196 4.52 16.32 12.19
N GLN A 197 3.76 15.27 11.93
CA GLN A 197 2.96 15.08 10.72
C GLN A 197 1.45 15.29 10.95
N GLY A 198 1.06 15.69 12.17
CA GLY A 198 -0.34 15.95 12.53
C GLY A 198 -1.24 14.71 12.41
N ILE A 199 -2.54 14.97 12.24
CA ILE A 199 -3.57 13.92 12.17
C ILE A 199 -3.39 13.07 10.90
N ASN A 200 -3.13 13.71 9.76
CA ASN A 200 -2.90 13.02 8.50
C ASN A 200 -1.82 11.94 8.59
N GLY A 201 -0.65 12.28 9.16
CA GLY A 201 0.42 11.30 9.35
C GLY A 201 0.03 10.14 10.27
N LEU A 202 -0.80 10.38 11.29
CA LEU A 202 -1.34 9.31 12.15
C LEU A 202 -2.24 8.38 11.37
N VAL A 203 -3.17 8.91 10.56
CA VAL A 203 -4.11 8.08 9.79
C VAL A 203 -3.36 7.23 8.77
N ASN A 204 -2.44 7.82 8.01
CA ASN A 204 -1.62 7.09 7.04
C ASN A 204 -0.79 6.01 7.76
N GLY A 205 -0.11 6.36 8.86
CA GLY A 205 0.64 5.39 9.66
C GLY A 205 -0.22 4.27 10.24
N GLY A 206 -1.42 4.60 10.72
CA GLY A 206 -2.40 3.65 11.23
C GLY A 206 -2.88 2.67 10.16
N TYR A 207 -3.22 3.17 8.96
CA TYR A 207 -3.59 2.33 7.83
C TYR A 207 -2.50 1.30 7.53
N HIS A 208 -1.25 1.77 7.33
CA HIS A 208 -0.12 0.91 7.01
C HIS A 208 0.07 -0.18 8.07
N LEU A 209 0.24 0.26 9.31
CA LEU A 209 0.45 -0.62 10.45
C LEU A 209 -0.64 -1.67 10.57
N MET A 210 -1.90 -1.25 10.52
CA MET A 210 -3.02 -2.16 10.71
C MET A 210 -3.16 -3.15 9.56
N ARG A 211 -2.87 -2.71 8.34
CA ARG A 211 -2.84 -3.59 7.18
C ARG A 211 -1.78 -4.69 7.33
N GLY A 212 -0.52 -4.33 7.61
CA GLY A 212 0.56 -5.31 7.76
C GLY A 212 0.51 -6.16 9.03
N THR A 213 -0.39 -5.85 9.98
CA THR A 213 -0.58 -6.59 11.23
C THR A 213 -2.01 -7.09 11.39
N TYR A 214 -2.92 -6.29 11.95
CA TYR A 214 -4.27 -6.73 12.31
C TYR A 214 -5.04 -7.33 11.14
N PHE A 215 -5.03 -6.71 9.97
CA PHE A 215 -5.81 -7.19 8.82
C PHE A 215 -5.14 -8.40 8.16
N LEU A 216 -3.84 -8.33 7.90
CA LEU A 216 -3.09 -9.41 7.26
C LEU A 216 -3.10 -10.72 8.08
N TYR A 217 -3.11 -10.61 9.42
CA TYR A 217 -3.13 -11.75 10.34
C TYR A 217 -4.52 -12.07 10.89
N ASN A 218 -5.57 -11.38 10.43
CA ASN A 218 -6.95 -11.54 10.88
C ASN A 218 -7.09 -11.46 12.42
N ARG A 219 -6.47 -10.43 13.00
CA ARG A 219 -6.47 -10.13 14.43
C ARG A 219 -7.44 -8.99 14.72
N SER A 220 -8.13 -9.08 15.85
CA SER A 220 -9.00 -8.00 16.32
C SER A 220 -8.17 -6.76 16.68
N PHE A 221 -8.73 -5.58 16.45
CA PHE A 221 -8.16 -4.30 16.87
C PHE A 221 -9.16 -3.52 17.70
N HIS A 222 -8.69 -2.48 18.39
CA HIS A 222 -9.48 -1.72 19.35
C HIS A 222 -9.78 -0.29 18.87
N LYS A 223 -10.75 0.34 19.54
CA LYS A 223 -11.13 1.76 19.39
C LYS A 223 -11.62 2.19 17.98
N PRO A 224 -12.42 1.38 17.26
CA PRO A 224 -12.86 1.75 15.92
C PRO A 224 -13.63 3.08 15.87
N GLU A 225 -14.41 3.43 16.90
CA GLU A 225 -15.10 4.73 16.97
C GLU A 225 -14.13 5.92 17.02
N LYS A 226 -13.01 5.79 17.74
CA LYS A 226 -11.99 6.85 17.85
C LYS A 226 -11.20 7.01 16.55
N ILE A 227 -10.86 5.90 15.91
CA ILE A 227 -10.24 5.92 14.58
C ILE A 227 -11.18 6.62 13.58
N ILE A 228 -12.48 6.31 13.60
CA ILE A 228 -13.49 6.99 12.78
C ILE A 228 -13.53 8.50 13.06
N ASP A 229 -13.56 8.91 14.34
CA ASP A 229 -13.57 10.33 14.71
C ASP A 229 -12.33 11.06 14.16
N THR A 230 -11.15 10.46 14.32
CA THR A 230 -9.87 10.99 13.84
C THR A 230 -9.82 11.11 12.31
N ILE A 231 -10.31 10.10 11.58
CA ILE A 231 -10.38 10.13 10.11
C ILE A 231 -11.34 11.23 9.64
N ILE A 232 -12.52 11.36 10.26
CA ILE A 232 -13.49 12.39 9.90
C ILE A 232 -12.91 13.78 10.16
N GLU A 233 -12.19 13.97 11.26
CA GLU A 233 -11.51 15.22 11.59
C GLU A 233 -10.46 15.59 10.53
N ASP A 234 -9.61 14.66 10.09
CA ASP A 234 -8.62 14.96 9.04
C ASP A 234 -9.31 15.30 7.72
N ILE A 235 -10.31 14.51 7.30
CA ILE A 235 -11.07 14.76 6.07
C ILE A 235 -11.72 16.16 6.07
N GLN A 236 -12.16 16.64 7.22
CA GLN A 236 -12.83 17.95 7.33
C GLN A 236 -11.88 19.14 7.42
N THR A 237 -10.65 18.93 7.90
CA THR A 237 -9.72 20.02 8.24
C THR A 237 -8.51 20.10 7.30
N ASN A 238 -8.18 18.99 6.63
CA ASN A 238 -7.00 18.89 5.78
C ASN A 238 -7.34 19.21 4.31
N GLU A 239 -6.62 20.18 3.75
CA GLU A 239 -6.86 20.66 2.38
C GLU A 239 -6.68 19.59 1.31
N ILE A 240 -5.97 18.49 1.59
CA ILE A 240 -5.77 17.38 0.64
C ILE A 240 -7.12 16.75 0.22
N PHE A 241 -8.14 16.83 1.08
CA PHE A 241 -9.48 16.30 0.81
C PHE A 241 -10.46 17.30 0.18
N HIS A 242 -10.01 18.52 -0.11
CA HIS A 242 -10.83 19.50 -0.83
C HIS A 242 -11.22 19.02 -2.24
N ASP A 243 -12.31 19.55 -2.77
CA ASP A 243 -12.97 19.09 -4.01
C ASP A 243 -12.13 19.23 -5.28
N ASN A 244 -11.07 20.04 -5.26
CA ASN A 244 -10.15 20.25 -6.37
C ASN A 244 -8.81 19.53 -6.17
N ARG A 245 -8.69 18.68 -5.15
CA ARG A 245 -7.48 17.94 -4.82
C ARG A 245 -7.79 16.47 -4.57
N ALA A 246 -6.86 15.63 -5.01
CA ALA A 246 -6.82 14.24 -4.60
C ALA A 246 -5.39 13.71 -4.67
N HIS A 247 -5.10 12.78 -3.78
CA HIS A 247 -3.77 12.21 -3.60
C HIS A 247 -3.92 10.73 -3.28
N GLY A 248 -3.33 9.88 -4.12
CA GLY A 248 -3.49 8.42 -4.06
C GLY A 248 -3.38 7.84 -2.66
N CYS A 249 -2.24 8.03 -1.98
CA CYS A 249 -2.03 7.51 -0.62
C CYS A 249 -3.11 7.96 0.36
N ASN A 250 -3.37 9.26 0.45
CA ASN A 250 -4.31 9.79 1.43
C ASN A 250 -5.72 9.25 1.23
N ASP A 251 -6.20 9.21 -0.02
CA ASP A 251 -7.51 8.67 -0.34
C ASP A 251 -7.62 7.18 -0.02
N LEU A 252 -6.60 6.39 -0.36
CA LEU A 252 -6.56 4.97 -0.03
C LEU A 252 -6.57 4.74 1.47
N ASP A 253 -5.60 5.31 2.18
CA ASP A 253 -5.35 5.06 3.59
C ASP A 253 -6.59 5.41 4.44
N HIS A 254 -7.21 6.56 4.17
CA HIS A 254 -8.36 7.03 4.92
C HIS A 254 -9.60 6.19 4.67
N PHE A 255 -9.93 5.92 3.40
CA PHE A 255 -11.19 5.23 3.09
C PHE A 255 -11.13 3.73 3.32
N TYR A 256 -9.95 3.12 3.19
CA TYR A 256 -9.76 1.73 3.59
C TYR A 256 -9.91 1.56 5.10
N LEU A 257 -9.22 2.39 5.90
CA LEU A 257 -9.32 2.30 7.35
C LEU A 257 -10.73 2.66 7.85
N LEU A 258 -11.37 3.67 7.24
CA LEU A 258 -12.75 4.04 7.52
C LEU A 258 -13.71 2.89 7.22
N GLN A 259 -13.51 2.17 6.12
CA GLN A 259 -14.31 0.99 5.76
C GLN A 259 -14.17 -0.11 6.81
N LYS A 260 -12.95 -0.48 7.21
CA LYS A 260 -12.73 -1.52 8.23
C LYS A 260 -13.33 -1.16 9.58
N CYS A 261 -13.21 0.10 10.01
CA CYS A 261 -13.82 0.55 11.26
C CYS A 261 -15.35 0.56 11.15
N HIS A 262 -15.90 1.04 10.02
CA HIS A 262 -17.34 1.08 9.81
C HIS A 262 -17.98 -0.32 9.85
N GLU A 263 -17.31 -1.34 9.31
CA GLU A 263 -17.79 -2.73 9.37
C GLU A 263 -17.89 -3.27 10.80
N LEU A 264 -17.01 -2.83 11.72
CA LEU A 264 -17.07 -3.21 13.13
C LEU A 264 -18.15 -2.48 13.91
N VAL A 265 -18.38 -1.19 13.59
CA VAL A 265 -19.34 -0.34 14.30
C VAL A 265 -20.32 0.34 13.32
N PRO A 266 -21.17 -0.43 12.62
CA PRO A 266 -21.94 0.05 11.47
C PRO A 266 -22.99 1.12 11.79
N ALA A 267 -23.38 1.28 13.06
CA ALA A 267 -24.28 2.33 13.51
C ALA A 267 -23.55 3.66 13.83
N TYR A 268 -22.27 3.61 14.17
CA TYR A 268 -21.53 4.79 14.63
C TYR A 268 -21.32 5.78 13.49
N ARG A 269 -21.86 7.00 13.65
CA ARG A 269 -21.79 8.10 12.66
C ARG A 269 -22.18 7.72 11.23
N LYS A 270 -23.05 6.71 11.06
CA LYS A 270 -23.40 6.14 9.75
C LYS A 270 -23.74 7.20 8.70
N GLU A 271 -24.65 8.13 9.00
CA GLU A 271 -25.08 9.13 8.01
C GLU A 271 -23.92 10.03 7.56
N LYS A 272 -23.04 10.41 8.49
CA LYS A 272 -21.88 11.26 8.20
C LYS A 272 -20.86 10.52 7.34
N ILE A 273 -20.56 9.26 7.67
CA ILE A 273 -19.65 8.40 6.91
C ILE A 273 -20.19 8.19 5.49
N THR A 274 -21.47 7.85 5.35
CA THR A 274 -22.13 7.69 4.04
C THR A 274 -22.06 8.97 3.21
N ALA A 275 -22.27 10.14 3.82
CA ALA A 275 -22.18 11.43 3.12
C ALA A 275 -20.75 11.71 2.62
N ILE A 276 -19.74 11.51 3.47
CA ILE A 276 -18.32 11.66 3.11
C ILE A 276 -17.95 10.71 1.95
N ALA A 277 -18.33 9.44 2.06
CA ALA A 277 -18.03 8.42 1.07
C ALA A 277 -18.68 8.71 -0.30
N LYS A 278 -19.94 9.15 -0.33
CA LYS A 278 -20.61 9.58 -1.57
C LYS A 278 -19.90 10.76 -2.20
N HIS A 279 -19.66 11.81 -1.43
CA HIS A 279 -19.02 13.03 -1.92
C HIS A 279 -17.62 12.74 -2.48
N ARG A 280 -16.80 12.02 -1.72
CA ARG A 280 -15.42 11.75 -2.17
C ARG A 280 -15.37 10.84 -3.39
N LYS A 281 -16.29 9.88 -3.52
CA LYS A 281 -16.44 9.06 -4.74
C LYS A 281 -16.62 9.92 -5.98
N ASP A 282 -17.48 10.94 -5.91
CA ASP A 282 -17.76 11.83 -7.03
C ASP A 282 -16.54 12.68 -7.37
N VAL A 283 -15.79 13.15 -6.37
CA VAL A 283 -14.51 13.87 -6.56
C VAL A 283 -13.47 12.97 -7.24
N ILE A 284 -13.25 11.74 -6.76
CA ILE A 284 -12.27 10.81 -7.34
C ILE A 284 -12.61 10.50 -8.81
N LEU A 285 -13.87 10.13 -9.08
CA LEU A 285 -14.29 9.75 -10.43
C LEU A 285 -14.24 10.93 -11.42
N SER A 286 -14.41 12.16 -10.96
CA SER A 286 -14.37 13.36 -11.80
C SER A 286 -12.95 13.86 -12.06
N LEU A 287 -12.07 13.85 -11.05
CA LEU A 287 -10.73 14.41 -11.18
C LEU A 287 -9.70 13.43 -11.75
N LEU A 288 -9.79 12.15 -11.40
CA LEU A 288 -8.64 11.24 -11.51
C LEU A 288 -8.75 10.20 -12.61
N ARG A 289 -9.97 9.92 -13.03
CA ARG A 289 -10.20 9.02 -14.15
C ARG A 289 -9.63 9.65 -15.42
N CYS A 290 -8.66 8.97 -16.00
CA CYS A 290 -8.03 9.40 -17.24
C CYS A 290 -8.76 8.81 -18.45
N ARG A 291 -8.59 9.44 -19.61
CA ARG A 291 -9.28 9.02 -20.85
C ARG A 291 -8.73 7.73 -21.45
N ASP A 292 -7.50 7.38 -21.08
CA ASP A 292 -6.77 6.19 -21.48
C ASP A 292 -7.22 4.93 -20.70
N GLY A 293 -7.98 5.06 -19.60
CA GLY A 293 -8.76 3.98 -19.00
C GLY A 293 -8.55 3.76 -17.49
N GLY A 294 -7.41 4.18 -16.94
CA GLY A 294 -7.07 4.06 -15.53
C GLY A 294 -7.23 5.36 -14.73
N PHE A 295 -6.41 5.50 -13.69
CA PHE A 295 -6.34 6.67 -12.84
C PHE A 295 -4.93 7.23 -12.78
N SER A 296 -4.82 8.55 -12.69
CA SER A 296 -3.58 9.24 -12.30
C SER A 296 -3.47 9.27 -10.78
N PHE A 297 -2.25 9.20 -10.27
CA PHE A 297 -1.98 9.31 -8.84
C PHE A 297 -2.36 10.67 -8.25
N TRP A 298 -2.20 11.75 -9.02
CA TRP A 298 -2.58 13.12 -8.65
C TRP A 298 -3.71 13.67 -9.54
N SER A 299 -4.36 14.74 -9.08
CA SER A 299 -5.39 15.44 -9.86
C SER A 299 -4.90 16.00 -11.19
N ASP A 300 -3.61 16.29 -11.35
CA ASP A 300 -3.03 16.90 -12.53
C ASP A 300 -1.87 16.13 -13.16
N SER A 301 -1.44 15.00 -12.56
CA SER A 301 -0.23 14.31 -12.99
C SER A 301 -0.21 12.83 -12.58
N SER A 302 0.48 12.03 -13.39
CA SER A 302 0.97 10.71 -12.99
C SER A 302 2.11 10.82 -11.98
N VAL A 303 2.46 9.70 -11.36
CA VAL A 303 3.59 9.64 -10.42
C VAL A 303 4.91 10.06 -11.10
N LYS A 304 5.61 11.03 -10.50
CA LYS A 304 6.91 11.53 -11.00
C LYS A 304 8.07 10.77 -10.40
N VAL A 305 8.03 10.68 -9.08
CA VAL A 305 9.04 10.06 -8.24
C VAL A 305 8.33 9.10 -7.32
N HIS A 306 8.81 7.87 -7.23
CA HIS A 306 8.28 6.90 -6.29
C HIS A 306 9.40 6.04 -5.71
N ASN A 307 9.30 5.77 -4.42
CA ASN A 307 10.35 5.06 -3.68
C ASN A 307 11.77 5.60 -3.97
N TYR A 308 11.89 6.93 -3.99
CA TYR A 308 13.11 7.70 -4.27
C TYR A 308 13.66 7.60 -5.70
N PHE A 309 12.96 6.92 -6.61
CA PHE A 309 13.32 6.81 -8.02
C PHE A 309 12.53 7.77 -8.89
N ASP A 310 13.16 8.35 -9.90
CA ASP A 310 12.46 9.04 -10.98
C ASP A 310 11.75 8.00 -11.86
N VAL A 311 10.45 8.18 -12.07
CA VAL A 311 9.59 7.19 -12.73
C VAL A 311 9.02 7.72 -14.04
N ALA A 312 8.53 8.96 -14.05
CA ALA A 312 7.85 9.54 -15.22
C ALA A 312 7.90 11.08 -15.19
N PRO A 313 7.59 11.77 -16.30
CA PRO A 313 7.55 13.24 -16.33
C PRO A 313 6.40 13.86 -15.52
N GLY A 314 5.43 13.05 -15.08
CA GLY A 314 4.24 13.48 -14.35
C GLY A 314 3.36 14.42 -15.15
N ILE A 315 2.94 13.94 -16.31
CA ILE A 315 1.87 14.52 -17.11
C ILE A 315 0.54 13.86 -16.72
N LYS A 316 -0.60 14.47 -17.06
CA LYS A 316 -1.91 13.88 -16.73
C LYS A 316 -2.20 12.66 -17.62
N GLU A 317 -1.97 11.48 -17.08
CA GLU A 317 -2.24 10.18 -17.70
C GLU A 317 -2.47 9.12 -16.61
N SER A 318 -2.94 7.93 -16.97
CA SER A 318 -3.04 6.83 -16.01
C SER A 318 -1.65 6.29 -15.62
N ASP A 319 -1.49 5.92 -14.36
CA ASP A 319 -0.33 5.21 -13.86
C ASP A 319 -0.71 4.03 -12.95
N MET A 320 0.19 3.06 -12.78
CA MET A 320 -0.09 1.83 -12.04
C MET A 320 -0.44 2.10 -10.58
N GLN A 321 0.33 2.96 -9.93
CA GLN A 321 0.12 3.28 -8.52
C GLN A 321 -1.24 3.93 -8.29
N GLY A 322 -1.54 5.00 -9.05
CA GLY A 322 -2.83 5.68 -9.01
C GLY A 322 -3.98 4.74 -9.32
N THR A 323 -3.83 3.89 -10.33
CA THR A 323 -4.88 2.94 -10.73
C THR A 323 -5.16 1.90 -9.64
N VAL A 324 -4.14 1.27 -9.06
CA VAL A 324 -4.31 0.32 -7.95
C VAL A 324 -4.92 0.99 -6.73
N PHE A 325 -4.40 2.16 -6.35
CA PHE A 325 -4.83 2.88 -5.15
C PHE A 325 -6.29 3.29 -5.27
N TYR A 326 -6.67 3.97 -6.36
CA TYR A 326 -8.04 4.42 -6.54
C TYR A 326 -9.04 3.30 -6.79
N LEU A 327 -8.60 2.18 -7.38
CA LEU A 327 -9.47 1.01 -7.46
C LEU A 327 -9.77 0.45 -6.07
N GLN A 328 -8.77 0.30 -5.20
CA GLN A 328 -8.96 -0.14 -3.81
C GLN A 328 -9.76 0.87 -2.97
N THR A 329 -9.50 2.17 -3.14
CA THR A 329 -10.30 3.24 -2.51
C THR A 329 -11.77 3.15 -2.90
N LEU A 330 -12.07 3.04 -4.19
CA LEU A 330 -13.44 2.93 -4.69
C LEU A 330 -14.13 1.66 -4.19
N MET A 331 -13.39 0.55 -4.07
CA MET A 331 -13.92 -0.68 -3.48
C MET A 331 -14.29 -0.51 -2.01
N SER A 332 -13.44 0.18 -1.24
CA SER A 332 -13.67 0.48 0.18
C SER A 332 -14.87 1.42 0.36
N ILE A 333 -14.96 2.46 -0.46
CA ILE A 333 -16.12 3.36 -0.50
C ILE A 333 -17.40 2.60 -0.87
N ASN A 334 -17.36 1.72 -1.87
CA ASN A 334 -18.51 0.94 -2.26
C ASN A 334 -19.02 0.05 -1.12
N LYS A 335 -18.12 -0.58 -0.35
CA LYS A 335 -18.49 -1.33 0.86
C LYS A 335 -19.18 -0.45 1.89
N ILE A 336 -18.67 0.76 2.17
CA ILE A 336 -19.32 1.74 3.05
C ILE A 336 -20.73 2.13 2.57
N LEU A 337 -20.94 2.15 1.25
CA LEU A 337 -22.19 2.55 0.62
C LEU A 337 -23.14 1.38 0.34
N ASP A 338 -22.80 0.16 0.76
CA ASP A 338 -23.54 -1.06 0.44
C ASP A 338 -23.73 -1.27 -1.10
N ILE A 339 -22.69 -0.95 -1.88
CA ILE A 339 -22.65 -1.09 -3.35
C ILE A 339 -21.73 -2.27 -3.74
N GLU A 340 -22.18 -3.09 -4.68
CA GLU A 340 -21.37 -4.21 -5.18
C GLU A 340 -20.15 -3.76 -6.01
N ASN A 341 -19.03 -4.47 -5.82
CA ASN A 341 -17.76 -4.20 -6.51
C ASN A 341 -17.60 -4.86 -7.89
N GLY A 342 -18.60 -5.59 -8.38
CA GLY A 342 -18.61 -6.12 -9.75
C GLY A 342 -17.50 -7.13 -10.05
N GLY A 343 -17.18 -8.00 -9.08
CA GLY A 343 -16.18 -9.05 -9.22
C GLY A 343 -14.72 -8.59 -9.13
N LEU A 344 -14.47 -7.33 -8.78
CA LEU A 344 -13.13 -6.87 -8.41
C LEU A 344 -12.68 -7.50 -7.08
N ARG A 345 -11.39 -7.78 -6.98
CA ARG A 345 -10.73 -8.32 -5.79
C ARG A 345 -9.91 -7.22 -5.12
N GLU A 346 -9.76 -7.30 -3.80
CA GLU A 346 -8.91 -6.35 -3.06
C GLU A 346 -7.45 -6.59 -3.42
N SER A 347 -6.66 -5.52 -3.41
CA SER A 347 -5.21 -5.59 -3.64
C SER A 347 -4.55 -6.46 -2.58
N PHE A 348 -3.70 -7.42 -2.95
CA PHE A 348 -2.95 -8.19 -1.95
C PHE A 348 -1.95 -7.35 -1.16
N THR A 349 -1.59 -6.20 -1.73
CA THR A 349 -0.56 -5.30 -1.24
C THR A 349 -1.20 -4.19 -0.42
N HIS A 350 -2.25 -3.54 -0.94
CA HIS A 350 -2.86 -2.32 -0.41
C HIS A 350 -4.31 -2.48 0.10
N GLY A 351 -4.85 -3.72 0.09
CA GLY A 351 -6.21 -4.05 0.51
C GLY A 351 -6.24 -5.27 1.40
#